data_AF-A0A2E2AG58-F1
#
_entry.id   AF-A0A2E2AG58-F1
#
_cell.length_a   1.000
_cell.length_b   1.000
_cell.length_c   1.000
_cell.angle_alpha   90.00
_cell.angle_beta   90.00
_cell.angle_gamma   90.00
#
_symmetry.space_group_name_H-M   'P 1'
#
loop_
_entity.id
_entity.type
_entity.pdbx_description
1 polymer ?
#
loop_
_entity_poly.entity_id
_entity_poly.type
_entity_poly.pdbx_seq_one_letter_code
_entity_poly.pdbx_strand_id
1 'polypeptide(L)'
;MDNSANNYRLAIDLSQVQNIPTDPRKRLPFFQAFKQLLQDEKKKIKGWHRSGTGGREIIQAHTSLIDEVIRHVLRSMIRLEVYAGGNVLEDFSLIAVGGYGRGELNPLSDIDLLFLLAEKTRPLTKKFIQDIISVIWGFGMEIGHSSRTIKECVNFAQEDLT
;
A
#
# COMPACT_ATOMS: atom_id res chain seq x y z
N MET A 1 -22.15 -9.16 24.85
CA MET A 1 -21.76 -7.75 25.03
C MET A 1 -22.08 -7.05 23.73
N ASP A 2 -22.96 -6.06 23.80
CA ASP A 2 -23.53 -5.36 22.66
C ASP A 2 -22.44 -4.48 22.01
N ASN A 3 -22.03 -4.85 20.78
CA ASN A 3 -20.93 -4.22 20.05
C ASN A 3 -21.43 -3.18 19.02
N SER A 4 -22.67 -2.69 19.19
CA SER A 4 -23.35 -1.82 18.21
C SER A 4 -23.08 -0.31 18.39
N ALA A 5 -22.28 0.10 19.38
CA ALA A 5 -22.11 1.52 19.72
C ALA A 5 -20.81 2.18 19.23
N ASN A 6 -19.83 1.41 18.74
CA ASN A 6 -18.58 2.01 18.27
C ASN A 6 -18.53 2.06 16.74
N ASN A 7 -18.74 3.26 16.20
CA ASN A 7 -18.46 3.61 14.80
C ASN A 7 -16.93 3.62 14.56
N TYR A 8 -16.27 2.46 14.65
CA TYR A 8 -14.91 2.31 14.17
C TYR A 8 -14.96 2.33 12.65
N ARG A 9 -14.59 3.46 12.04
CA ARG A 9 -14.45 3.54 10.59
C ARG A 9 -13.25 2.67 10.22
N LEU A 10 -13.54 1.46 9.74
CA LEU A 10 -12.51 0.50 9.34
C LEU A 10 -11.63 1.04 8.21
N ALA A 11 -12.14 1.97 7.40
CA ALA A 11 -11.41 2.58 6.29
C ALA A 11 -11.50 4.11 6.34
N ILE A 12 -10.41 4.75 5.94
CA ILE A 12 -10.36 6.18 5.63
C ILE A 12 -10.56 6.34 4.14
N ASP A 13 -11.44 7.26 3.77
CA ASP A 13 -11.56 7.61 2.37
C ASP A 13 -10.46 8.59 1.95
N LEU A 14 -9.41 8.07 1.30
CA LEU A 14 -8.35 8.89 0.71
C LEU A 14 -8.73 9.44 -0.68
N SER A 15 -9.96 9.27 -1.15
CA SER A 15 -10.41 9.82 -2.44
C SER A 15 -10.39 11.35 -2.48
N GLN A 16 -10.52 11.99 -1.33
CA GLN A 16 -10.49 13.45 -1.18
C GLN A 16 -9.08 13.99 -0.94
N VAL A 17 -8.08 13.12 -0.74
CA VAL A 17 -6.68 13.54 -0.61
C VAL A 17 -6.16 13.91 -2.00
N GLN A 18 -5.43 15.03 -2.07
CA GLN A 18 -4.81 15.50 -3.30
C GLN A 18 -3.96 14.38 -3.92
N ASN A 19 -3.99 14.23 -5.24
CA ASN A 19 -3.08 13.29 -5.91
C ASN A 19 -1.63 13.78 -5.83
N ILE A 20 -0.67 12.86 -5.95
CA ILE A 20 0.76 13.18 -6.03
C ILE A 20 0.99 14.25 -7.11
N PRO A 21 1.60 15.40 -6.76
CA PRO A 21 1.83 16.48 -7.72
C PRO A 21 2.70 16.07 -8.90
N THR A 22 2.28 16.46 -10.10
CA THR A 22 3.07 16.29 -11.33
C THR A 22 4.37 17.08 -11.26
N ASP A 23 4.31 18.34 -10.82
CA ASP A 23 5.46 19.21 -10.58
C ASP A 23 6.33 18.70 -9.42
N PRO A 24 7.59 18.27 -9.67
CA PRO A 24 8.50 17.80 -8.64
C PRO A 24 8.70 18.79 -7.48
N ARG A 25 8.64 20.10 -7.75
CA ARG A 25 8.84 21.15 -6.72
C ARG A 25 7.74 21.16 -5.67
N LYS A 26 6.56 20.64 -6.01
CA LYS A 26 5.40 20.54 -5.10
C LYS A 26 5.34 19.22 -4.34
N ARG A 27 6.22 18.25 -4.67
CA ARG A 27 6.19 16.92 -4.05
C ARG A 27 6.61 16.97 -2.58
N LEU A 28 7.67 17.69 -2.21
CA LEU A 28 8.11 17.70 -0.81
C LEU A 28 7.01 18.15 0.18
N PRO A 29 6.32 19.29 -0.04
CA PRO A 29 5.18 19.67 0.81
C PRO A 29 4.07 18.63 0.83
N PHE A 30 3.76 18.02 -0.33
CA PHE A 30 2.76 16.95 -0.41
C PHE A 30 3.16 15.73 0.44
N PHE A 31 4.41 15.27 0.34
CA PHE A 31 4.91 14.13 1.12
C PHE A 31 4.90 14.42 2.62
N GLN A 32 5.22 15.65 3.04
CA GLN A 32 5.14 16.06 4.44
C GLN A 32 3.68 16.05 4.94
N ALA A 33 2.75 16.62 4.18
CA ALA A 33 1.33 16.61 4.52
C ALA A 33 0.77 15.18 4.58
N PHE A 34 1.14 14.32 3.63
CA PHE A 34 0.71 12.92 3.60
C PHE A 34 1.28 12.13 4.78
N LYS A 35 2.55 12.35 5.15
CA LYS A 35 3.13 11.77 6.37
C LYS A 35 2.37 12.18 7.62
N GLN A 36 2.01 13.45 7.75
CA GLN A 36 1.24 13.94 8.89
C GLN A 36 -0.13 13.26 8.95
N LEU A 37 -0.82 13.15 7.81
CA LEU A 37 -2.07 12.42 7.71
C LEU A 37 -1.90 10.97 8.22
N LEU A 38 -0.91 10.23 7.72
CA LEU A 38 -0.67 8.85 8.19
C LEU A 38 -0.40 8.76 9.69
N GLN A 39 0.35 9.70 10.24
CA GLN A 39 0.62 9.76 11.68
C GLN A 39 -0.65 10.00 12.49
N ASP A 40 -1.50 10.93 12.05
CA ASP A 40 -2.76 11.25 12.72
C ASP A 40 -3.71 10.05 12.73
N GLU A 41 -3.78 9.32 11.62
CA GLU A 41 -4.65 8.14 11.49
C GLU A 41 -4.13 6.96 12.30
N LYS A 42 -2.82 6.70 12.27
CA LYS A 42 -2.18 5.71 13.17
C LYS A 42 -2.42 6.08 14.64
N LYS A 43 -2.42 7.37 15.00
CA LYS A 43 -2.71 7.84 16.36
C LYS A 43 -4.15 7.57 16.76
N LYS A 44 -5.13 7.72 15.86
CA LYS A 44 -6.53 7.36 16.12
C LYS A 44 -6.68 5.86 16.39
N ILE A 45 -6.13 5.01 15.52
CA ILE A 45 -6.15 3.55 15.69
C ILE A 45 -5.51 3.15 17.03
N LYS A 46 -4.37 3.75 17.38
CA LYS A 46 -3.73 3.56 18.68
C LYS A 46 -4.60 4.03 19.86
N GLY A 47 -5.36 5.10 19.68
CA GLY A 47 -6.35 5.58 20.63
C GLY A 47 -7.45 4.56 20.88
N TRP A 48 -8.01 3.97 19.83
CA TRP A 48 -9.01 2.89 19.93
C TRP A 48 -8.47 1.67 20.66
N HIS A 49 -7.23 1.26 20.39
CA HIS A 49 -6.60 0.16 21.12
C HIS A 49 -6.50 0.47 22.61
N ARG A 50 -6.05 1.68 22.96
CA ARG A 50 -5.93 2.13 24.36
C ARG A 50 -7.27 2.26 25.08
N SER A 51 -8.37 2.44 24.35
CA SER A 51 -9.73 2.46 24.91
C SER A 51 -10.37 1.08 25.01
N GLY A 52 -9.62 -0.01 24.77
CA GLY A 52 -10.09 -1.38 24.96
C GLY A 52 -10.69 -2.04 23.70
N THR A 53 -10.49 -1.46 22.52
CA THR A 53 -10.91 -2.09 21.25
C THR A 53 -10.12 -3.39 21.02
N GLY A 54 -10.78 -4.43 20.52
CA GLY A 54 -10.16 -5.75 20.32
C GLY A 54 -9.02 -5.74 19.30
N GLY A 55 -8.06 -6.64 19.48
CA GLY A 55 -6.87 -6.71 18.63
C GLY A 55 -7.19 -6.96 17.15
N ARG A 56 -8.24 -7.74 16.87
CA ARG A 56 -8.68 -8.03 15.49
C ARG A 56 -9.18 -6.77 14.78
N GLU A 57 -9.97 -5.96 15.48
CA GLU A 57 -10.48 -4.70 14.95
C GLU A 57 -9.34 -3.72 14.69
N ILE A 58 -8.31 -3.72 15.54
CA ILE A 58 -7.11 -2.89 15.37
C ILE A 58 -6.28 -3.30 14.15
N ILE A 59 -5.99 -4.59 13.97
CA ILE A 59 -5.22 -5.07 12.80
C ILE A 59 -6.02 -4.88 11.50
N GLN A 60 -7.35 -5.00 11.54
CA GLN A 60 -8.21 -4.73 10.38
C GLN A 60 -8.20 -3.24 10.01
N ALA A 61 -8.37 -2.34 10.97
CA ALA A 61 -8.28 -0.91 10.73
C ALA A 61 -6.88 -0.50 10.22
N HIS A 62 -5.82 -1.11 10.76
CA HIS A 62 -4.46 -0.86 10.31
C HIS A 62 -4.24 -1.36 8.87
N THR A 63 -4.62 -2.60 8.57
CA THR A 63 -4.56 -3.18 7.23
C THR A 63 -5.31 -2.31 6.23
N SER A 64 -6.54 -1.90 6.55
CA SER A 64 -7.35 -1.08 5.65
C SER A 64 -6.76 0.32 5.42
N LEU A 65 -6.14 0.93 6.43
CA LEU A 65 -5.37 2.17 6.22
C LEU A 65 -4.27 1.96 5.17
N ILE A 66 -3.53 0.85 5.25
CA ILE A 66 -2.46 0.55 4.28
C ILE A 66 -3.04 0.27 2.89
N ASP A 67 -4.14 -0.46 2.77
CA ASP A 67 -4.84 -0.69 1.49
C ASP A 67 -5.18 0.64 0.80
N GLU A 68 -5.73 1.59 1.55
CA GLU A 68 -6.09 2.90 1.01
C GLU A 68 -4.87 3.70 0.56
N VAL A 69 -3.76 3.63 1.31
CA VAL A 69 -2.50 4.28 0.91
C VAL A 69 -1.98 3.69 -0.39
N ILE A 70 -1.90 2.36 -0.50
CA ILE A 70 -1.43 1.70 -1.72
C ILE A 70 -2.32 2.06 -2.90
N ARG A 71 -3.64 2.05 -2.71
CA ARG A 71 -4.61 2.44 -3.75
C ARG A 71 -4.46 3.91 -4.15
N HIS A 72 -4.27 4.81 -3.18
CA HIS A 72 -4.04 6.23 -3.43
C HIS A 72 -2.75 6.46 -4.23
N VAL A 73 -1.66 5.76 -3.90
CA VAL A 73 -0.40 5.82 -4.64
C VAL A 73 -0.60 5.35 -6.07
N LEU A 74 -1.18 4.17 -6.28
CA LEU A 74 -1.44 3.63 -7.63
C LEU A 74 -2.27 4.61 -8.46
N ARG A 75 -3.40 5.09 -7.93
CA ARG A 75 -4.30 6.03 -8.61
C ARG A 75 -3.66 7.39 -8.89
N SER A 76 -2.78 7.86 -8.02
CA SER A 76 -2.05 9.10 -8.23
C SER A 76 -0.98 8.95 -9.29
N MET A 77 -0.23 7.84 -9.25
CA MET A 77 0.92 7.60 -10.13
C MET A 77 0.49 7.42 -11.58
N ILE A 78 -0.60 6.72 -11.86
CA ILE A 78 -1.11 6.55 -13.24
C ILE A 78 -1.54 7.86 -13.91
N ARG A 79 -1.77 8.94 -13.13
CA ARG A 79 -2.13 10.27 -13.64
C ARG A 79 -0.92 11.10 -14.05
N LEU A 80 0.29 10.66 -13.70
CA LEU A 80 1.51 11.36 -14.11
C LEU A 80 1.70 11.18 -15.62
N GLU A 81 2.09 12.26 -16.29
CA GLU A 81 2.24 12.31 -17.75
C GLU A 81 3.13 11.19 -18.31
N VAL A 82 4.21 10.85 -17.60
CA VAL A 82 5.13 9.76 -17.97
C VAL A 82 4.46 8.39 -18.05
N TYR A 83 3.33 8.19 -17.36
CA TYR A 83 2.56 6.94 -17.34
C TYR A 83 1.21 7.06 -18.07
N ALA A 84 0.84 8.27 -18.51
CA ALA A 84 -0.39 8.51 -19.25
C ALA A 84 -0.35 7.77 -20.60
N GLY A 85 -1.41 7.02 -20.91
CA GLY A 85 -1.52 6.24 -22.17
C GLY A 85 -0.64 4.99 -22.24
N GLY A 86 0.17 4.72 -21.22
CA GLY A 86 1.07 3.56 -21.19
C GLY A 86 0.42 2.25 -20.76
N ASN A 87 -0.85 2.22 -20.36
CA ASN A 87 -1.57 1.05 -19.85
C ASN A 87 -0.76 0.18 -18.86
N VAL A 88 0.06 0.81 -18.00
CA VAL A 88 1.03 0.09 -17.14
C VAL A 88 0.36 -0.90 -16.17
N LEU A 89 -0.91 -0.67 -15.83
CA LEU A 89 -1.68 -1.55 -14.94
C LEU A 89 -2.11 -2.87 -15.59
N GLU A 90 -2.01 -3.01 -16.91
CA GLU A 90 -2.36 -4.25 -17.63
C GLU A 90 -1.24 -5.30 -17.57
N ASP A 91 -0.03 -4.90 -17.20
CA ASP A 91 1.17 -5.75 -17.25
C ASP A 91 1.44 -6.50 -15.94
N PHE A 92 0.74 -6.16 -14.84
CA PHE A 92 0.99 -6.76 -13.54
C PHE A 92 -0.25 -6.81 -12.65
N SER A 93 -0.24 -7.71 -11.67
CA SER A 93 -1.14 -7.71 -10.53
C SER A 93 -0.37 -7.38 -9.26
N LEU A 94 -0.95 -6.55 -8.39
CA LEU A 94 -0.38 -6.27 -7.07
C LEU A 94 -1.04 -7.17 -6.02
N ILE A 95 -0.23 -7.91 -5.29
CA ILE A 95 -0.70 -8.90 -4.32
C ILE A 95 -0.06 -8.59 -2.98
N ALA A 96 -0.89 -8.41 -1.94
CA ALA A 96 -0.42 -8.39 -0.57
C ALA A 96 -0.07 -9.82 -0.13
N VAL A 97 1.08 -10.03 0.50
CA VAL A 97 1.52 -11.35 0.97
C VAL A 97 1.79 -11.34 2.48
N GLY A 98 2.08 -12.50 3.07
CA GLY A 98 2.36 -12.61 4.50
C GLY A 98 1.19 -12.18 5.39
N GLY A 99 1.49 -11.51 6.51
CA GLY A 99 0.48 -10.98 7.44
C GLY A 99 -0.40 -9.91 6.79
N TYR A 100 0.15 -9.12 5.87
CA TYR A 100 -0.63 -8.14 5.11
C TYR A 100 -1.69 -8.82 4.24
N GLY A 101 -1.31 -9.85 3.48
CA GLY A 101 -2.22 -10.63 2.64
C GLY A 101 -3.35 -11.33 3.40
N ARG A 102 -3.14 -11.69 4.68
CA ARG A 102 -4.18 -12.26 5.55
C ARG A 102 -5.08 -11.21 6.22
N GLY A 103 -4.80 -9.92 6.05
CA GLY A 103 -5.49 -8.85 6.75
C GLY A 103 -5.13 -8.75 8.24
N GLU A 104 -3.94 -9.20 8.61
CA GLU A 104 -3.43 -9.29 9.99
C GLU A 104 -2.21 -8.38 10.19
N LEU A 105 -2.15 -7.25 9.48
CA LEU A 105 -0.99 -6.37 9.54
C LEU A 105 -0.91 -5.67 10.91
N ASN A 106 0.18 -5.91 11.64
CA ASN A 106 0.44 -5.24 12.91
C ASN A 106 1.08 -3.85 12.69
N PRO A 107 0.95 -2.89 13.63
CA PRO A 107 1.37 -1.49 13.44
C PRO A 107 2.83 -1.24 13.06
N LEU A 108 3.71 -2.20 13.31
CA LEU A 108 5.17 -2.13 13.05
C LEU A 108 5.64 -3.29 12.16
N SER A 109 4.72 -4.03 11.55
CA SER A 109 5.08 -5.07 10.59
C SER A 109 5.46 -4.44 9.25
N ASP A 110 6.39 -5.09 8.55
CA ASP A 110 6.68 -4.79 7.15
C ASP A 110 5.44 -4.98 6.29
N ILE A 111 5.34 -4.17 5.25
CA ILE A 111 4.30 -4.30 4.22
C ILE A 111 4.89 -5.13 3.09
N ASP A 112 4.45 -6.38 2.95
CA ASP A 112 4.97 -7.25 1.91
C ASP A 112 4.09 -7.26 0.65
N LEU A 113 4.67 -6.90 -0.49
CA LEU A 113 4.02 -6.86 -1.79
C LEU A 113 4.69 -7.77 -2.83
N LEU A 114 3.88 -8.50 -3.57
CA LEU A 114 4.27 -9.17 -4.80
C LEU A 114 3.67 -8.42 -5.99
N PHE A 115 4.55 -7.93 -6.86
CA PHE A 115 4.19 -7.49 -8.20
C PHE A 115 4.27 -8.71 -9.13
N LEU A 116 3.12 -9.36 -9.37
CA LEU A 116 3.03 -10.49 -10.27
C LEU A 116 2.99 -9.99 -11.71
N LEU A 117 4.08 -10.23 -12.43
CA LEU A 117 4.35 -9.70 -13.77
C LEU A 117 3.86 -10.64 -14.87
N ALA A 118 3.39 -10.06 -15.98
CA ALA A 118 3.26 -10.78 -17.23
C ALA A 118 4.65 -11.20 -17.76
N GLU A 119 4.73 -12.33 -18.47
CA GLU A 119 5.98 -12.86 -19.05
C GLU A 119 6.73 -11.83 -19.90
N LYS A 120 5.99 -10.98 -20.62
CA LYS A 120 6.54 -9.87 -21.41
C LYS A 120 6.16 -8.53 -20.79
N THR A 121 6.72 -8.21 -19.63
CA THR A 121 6.52 -6.91 -18.97
C THR A 121 7.31 -5.80 -19.65
N ARG A 122 6.64 -4.68 -19.97
CA ARG A 122 7.26 -3.54 -20.65
C ARG A 122 8.23 -2.77 -19.73
N PRO A 123 9.30 -2.15 -20.27
CA PRO A 123 10.21 -1.32 -19.49
C PRO A 123 9.51 -0.19 -18.71
N LEU A 124 8.47 0.39 -19.30
CA LEU A 124 7.67 1.44 -18.65
C LEU A 124 6.98 0.93 -17.37
N THR A 125 6.46 -0.30 -17.38
CA THR A 125 5.86 -0.94 -16.21
C THR A 125 6.90 -1.22 -15.12
N LYS A 126 8.09 -1.69 -15.49
CA LYS A 126 9.19 -1.89 -14.51
C LYS A 126 9.57 -0.58 -13.84
N LYS A 127 9.66 0.51 -14.62
CA LYS A 127 9.89 1.86 -14.08
C LYS A 127 8.73 2.30 -13.16
N PHE A 128 7.49 2.07 -13.57
CA PHE A 128 6.30 2.41 -12.78
C PHE A 128 6.32 1.75 -11.40
N ILE A 129 6.67 0.45 -11.34
CA ILE A 129 6.81 -0.29 -10.08
C ILE A 129 7.90 0.32 -9.19
N GLN A 130 9.08 0.62 -9.74
CA GLN A 130 10.18 1.27 -9.00
C GLN A 130 9.79 2.63 -8.44
N ASP A 131 9.07 3.44 -9.23
CA ASP A 131 8.60 4.75 -8.79
C ASP A 131 7.53 4.61 -7.68
N ILE A 132 6.61 3.64 -7.76
CA ILE A 132 5.63 3.35 -6.69
C ILE A 132 6.34 3.03 -5.38
N ILE A 133 7.33 2.14 -5.42
CA ILE A 133 8.11 1.75 -4.24
C ILE A 133 8.80 2.98 -3.64
N SER A 134 9.39 3.81 -4.49
CA SER A 134 10.06 5.04 -4.07
C SER A 134 9.10 6.03 -3.40
N VAL A 135 7.86 6.14 -3.89
CA VAL A 135 6.83 6.98 -3.26
C VAL A 135 6.44 6.42 -1.89
N ILE A 136 6.21 5.11 -1.77
CA ILE A 136 5.81 4.48 -0.50
C ILE A 136 6.92 4.66 0.55
N TRP A 137 8.18 4.42 0.19
CA TRP A 137 9.33 4.74 1.04
C TRP A 137 9.40 6.22 1.39
N GLY A 138 9.11 7.09 0.42
CA GLY A 138 9.08 8.52 0.65
C GLY A 138 8.02 8.93 1.69
N PHE A 139 6.93 8.16 1.87
CA PHE A 139 5.95 8.34 2.97
C PHE A 139 6.43 7.80 4.32
N GLY A 140 7.65 7.25 4.40
CA GLY A 140 8.23 6.70 5.64
C GLY A 140 7.66 5.34 6.01
N MET A 141 7.19 4.58 5.03
CA MET A 141 6.69 3.22 5.20
C MET A 141 7.77 2.23 4.76
N GLU A 142 7.94 1.15 5.53
CA GLU A 142 8.85 0.05 5.18
C GLU A 142 8.06 -0.99 4.38
N ILE A 143 8.61 -1.37 3.22
CA ILE A 143 7.95 -2.27 2.27
C ILE A 143 8.92 -3.36 1.82
N GLY A 144 8.58 -4.61 2.14
CA GLY A 144 9.15 -5.77 1.47
C GLY A 144 8.49 -5.93 0.11
N HIS A 145 9.26 -6.15 -0.95
CA HIS A 145 8.65 -6.38 -2.25
C HIS A 145 9.42 -7.38 -3.10
N SER A 146 8.68 -8.04 -3.99
CA SER A 146 9.24 -8.84 -5.07
C SER A 146 8.50 -8.56 -6.38
N SER A 147 9.17 -8.72 -7.51
CA SER A 147 8.57 -8.67 -8.83
C SER A 147 8.90 -9.95 -9.56
N ARG A 148 7.89 -10.77 -9.87
CA ARG A 148 8.08 -12.11 -10.41
C ARG A 148 7.03 -12.45 -11.45
N THR A 149 7.38 -13.24 -12.46
CA THR A 149 6.39 -13.91 -13.31
C THR A 149 5.77 -15.10 -12.59
N ILE A 150 4.68 -15.64 -13.13
CA ILE A 150 4.07 -16.89 -12.60
C ILE A 150 5.09 -18.03 -12.61
N LYS A 151 5.89 -18.15 -13.68
CA LYS A 151 6.93 -19.17 -13.79
C LYS A 151 7.99 -19.03 -12.69
N GLU A 152 8.44 -17.81 -12.44
CA GLU A 152 9.40 -17.53 -11.36
C GLU A 152 8.81 -17.83 -9.98
N CYS A 153 7.53 -17.52 -9.75
CA CYS A 153 6.84 -17.89 -8.50
C CYS A 153 6.78 -19.41 -8.30
N VAL A 154 6.46 -20.18 -9.34
CA VAL A 154 6.41 -21.65 -9.27
C VAL A 154 7.79 -22.22 -9.00
N ASN A 155 8.82 -21.74 -9.71
CA ASN A 155 10.19 -22.19 -9.48
C ASN A 155 10.65 -21.88 -8.05
N PHE A 156 10.39 -20.67 -7.56
CA PHE A 156 10.75 -20.28 -6.19
C PHE A 156 10.04 -21.15 -5.16
N ALA A 157 8.75 -21.47 -5.37
CA ALA A 157 7.99 -22.37 -4.50
C ALA A 157 8.51 -23.82 -4.51
N GLN A 158 9.15 -24.27 -5.59
CA GLN A 158 9.79 -25.60 -5.66
C GLN A 158 11.16 -25.63 -4.98
N GLU A 159 11.89 -24.51 -5.02
CA GLU A 159 13.18 -24.35 -4.36
C GLU A 159 13.05 -24.06 -2.86
N ASP A 160 11.90 -23.55 -2.43
CA ASP A 160 11.54 -23.30 -1.03
C ASP A 160 11.29 -24.62 -0.28
N LEU A 161 12.39 -25.34 -0.02
CA LEU A 161 12.42 -26.51 0.86
C LEU A 161 12.24 -26.04 2.31
N THR A 162 11.00 -26.11 2.80
CA THR A 162 10.67 -26.01 4.24
C THR A 162 10.22 -27.36 4.79
#